data_AF-A0A1F6VM15-F1
#
_entry.id   AF-A0A1F6VM15-F1
#
_cell.length_a   1.000
_cell.length_b   1.000
_cell.length_c   1.000
_cell.angle_alpha   90.00
_cell.angle_beta   90.00
_cell.angle_gamma   90.00
#
_symmetry.space_group_name_H-M   'P 1'
#
loop_
_entity.id
_entity.type
_entity.pdbx_description
1 polymer ?
#
loop_
_entity_poly.entity_id
_entity_poly.type
_entity_poly.pdbx_seq_one_letter_code
_entity_poly.pdbx_strand_id
1 'polypeptide(L)'
;MLKRFSKKHFVIIGALIVIIGVWAISNRPSLQSEAQAGCQLHNVSGWAWSETIGWISFSCQNPEAPSSVDFGVDVYQQTGDFQGYAWSENIGWISFNSGDTSFCGSPNATLDLITNEVSGWARALAGNTPESGGWDGCISLSDPSGTLYGVTYDLPNKEFEKFAWGDINVGWIDFNCKEDYTEGNNCSNSNHKVALDLSITPPPCPNCNPPGPGGPGGPGGPFSCELVADPTYIPFFGLKETELTWQIPANATCSTTNWNTPTAPSGSEDVLVPFNENDYLTQPTTYTIACDDNQGNTCDADDTVQVLSPPDAIVLLSYSCTSEALNWNVQYAENCTTSNWSANIPDALPGPESGSTAIPNLSPGTYSYSLTCNYVDPSKGQKTATASVTINDDGACSSVSSTTTTPKFEEI
;
A
#
# COMPACT_ATOMS: atom_id res chain seq x y z
N MET A 1 43.78 63.75 -30.97
CA MET A 1 42.85 64.76 -30.40
C MET A 1 42.06 64.12 -29.26
N LEU A 2 42.55 64.17 -28.01
CA LEU A 2 41.67 63.92 -26.85
C LEU A 2 41.02 65.25 -26.48
N LYS A 3 39.73 65.42 -26.85
CA LYS A 3 38.94 66.57 -26.42
C LYS A 3 38.81 66.55 -24.90
N ARG A 4 39.16 67.67 -24.28
CA ARG A 4 39.12 67.95 -22.85
C ARG A 4 37.67 67.81 -22.35
N PHE A 5 37.29 66.65 -21.83
CA PHE A 5 35.99 66.46 -21.19
C PHE A 5 35.91 67.37 -19.96
N SER A 6 34.95 68.30 -19.94
CA SER A 6 34.79 69.21 -18.81
C SER A 6 34.23 68.47 -17.59
N LYS A 7 34.59 68.90 -16.37
CA LYS A 7 34.14 68.27 -15.11
C LYS A 7 32.63 68.03 -15.04
N LYS A 8 31.82 68.86 -15.72
CA LYS A 8 30.36 68.70 -15.81
C LYS A 8 29.94 67.42 -16.54
N HIS A 9 30.70 66.98 -17.54
CA HIS A 9 30.42 65.74 -18.27
C HIS A 9 30.73 64.50 -17.42
N PHE A 10 31.76 64.57 -16.56
CA PHE A 10 32.10 63.48 -15.64
C PHE A 10 31.02 63.28 -14.58
N VAL A 11 30.42 64.35 -14.08
CA VAL A 11 29.31 64.30 -13.12
C VAL A 11 28.04 63.73 -13.76
N ILE A 12 27.72 64.12 -15.00
CA ILE A 12 26.54 63.61 -15.72
C ILE A 12 26.71 62.11 -16.04
N ILE A 13 27.89 61.68 -16.48
CA ILE A 13 28.17 60.27 -16.76
C ILE A 13 28.10 59.44 -15.46
N GLY A 14 28.63 59.95 -14.34
CA GLY A 14 28.51 59.31 -13.04
C GLY A 14 27.06 59.15 -12.58
N ALA A 15 26.23 60.18 -12.73
CA ALA A 15 24.81 60.12 -12.38
C ALA A 15 24.03 59.12 -13.26
N LEU A 16 24.33 59.06 -14.56
CA LEU A 16 23.72 58.09 -15.48
C LEU A 16 24.08 56.65 -15.13
N ILE A 17 25.34 56.38 -14.74
CA ILE A 17 25.78 55.04 -14.30
C ILE A 17 25.04 54.62 -13.04
N VAL A 18 24.84 55.53 -12.08
CA VAL A 18 24.08 55.24 -10.85
C VAL A 18 22.60 54.98 -11.17
N ILE A 19 21.98 55.77 -12.04
CA ILE A 19 20.57 55.58 -12.44
C ILE A 19 20.38 54.25 -13.18
N ILE A 20 21.28 53.91 -14.10
CA ILE A 20 21.27 52.61 -14.81
C ILE A 20 21.52 51.45 -13.84
N GLY A 21 22.42 51.63 -12.87
CA GLY A 21 22.68 50.65 -11.81
C GLY A 21 21.46 50.42 -10.92
N VAL A 22 20.78 51.48 -10.49
CA VAL A 22 19.55 51.39 -9.69
C VAL A 22 18.41 50.77 -10.50
N TRP A 23 18.23 51.16 -11.76
CA TRP A 23 17.25 50.55 -12.66
C TRP A 23 17.53 49.06 -12.88
N ALA A 24 18.78 48.65 -13.03
CA ALA A 24 19.18 47.25 -13.17
C ALA A 24 19.03 46.42 -11.88
N ILE A 25 18.95 47.07 -10.71
CA ILE A 25 18.67 46.41 -9.42
C ILE A 25 17.17 46.34 -9.17
N SER A 26 16.41 47.40 -9.52
CA SER A 26 14.96 47.48 -9.35
C SER A 26 14.18 46.66 -10.39
N ASN A 27 14.75 46.44 -11.58
CA ASN A 27 14.16 45.63 -12.66
C ASN A 27 14.91 44.31 -12.87
N ARG A 28 15.48 43.72 -11.82
CA ARG A 28 15.80 42.30 -11.92
C ARG A 28 14.48 41.57 -12.09
N PRO A 29 14.25 40.80 -13.17
CA PRO A 29 13.22 39.79 -13.10
C PRO A 29 13.53 39.01 -11.83
N SER A 30 12.54 38.88 -10.95
CA SER A 30 12.66 37.90 -9.89
C SER A 30 13.11 36.62 -10.56
N LEU A 31 14.32 36.16 -10.26
CA LEU A 31 14.63 34.75 -10.38
C LEU A 31 13.74 34.10 -9.31
N GLN A 32 12.44 34.04 -9.60
CA GLN A 32 11.64 32.96 -9.12
C GLN A 32 12.38 31.75 -9.66
N SER A 33 13.10 31.09 -8.76
CA SER A 33 13.28 29.66 -8.88
C SER A 33 11.86 29.15 -9.06
N GLU A 34 11.45 28.92 -10.31
CA GLU A 34 10.46 27.90 -10.58
C GLU A 34 11.05 26.69 -9.87
N ALA A 35 10.47 26.31 -8.74
CA ALA A 35 10.78 25.04 -8.13
C ALA A 35 10.26 24.01 -9.14
N GLN A 36 11.12 23.69 -10.12
CA GLN A 36 11.01 22.44 -10.83
C GLN A 36 10.95 21.39 -9.73
N ALA A 37 9.90 20.56 -9.72
CA ALA A 37 9.81 19.44 -8.79
C ALA A 37 11.05 18.58 -9.04
N GLY A 38 12.12 18.86 -8.28
CA GLY A 38 13.34 18.13 -8.37
C GLY A 38 13.04 16.74 -7.84
N CYS A 39 13.59 15.74 -8.51
CA CYS A 39 13.44 14.36 -8.09
C CYS A 39 13.73 14.22 -6.58
N GLN A 40 12.73 13.77 -5.82
CA GLN A 40 12.84 13.53 -4.39
C GLN A 40 13.58 12.21 -4.13
N LEU A 41 14.00 12.04 -2.89
CA LEU A 41 14.65 10.82 -2.45
C LEU A 41 13.58 9.81 -2.03
N HIS A 42 13.47 8.73 -2.80
CA HIS A 42 12.63 7.58 -2.50
C HIS A 42 13.47 6.43 -1.96
N ASN A 43 12.88 5.57 -1.15
CA ASN A 43 13.59 4.47 -0.51
C ASN A 43 13.65 3.19 -1.35
N VAL A 44 12.91 3.12 -2.46
CA VAL A 44 13.11 2.13 -3.53
C VAL A 44 13.79 2.79 -4.73
N SER A 45 14.78 2.11 -5.30
CA SER A 45 15.56 2.61 -6.43
C SER A 45 16.01 1.48 -7.35
N GLY A 46 16.61 1.82 -8.49
CA GLY A 46 17.11 0.85 -9.45
C GLY A 46 16.06 0.42 -10.50
N TRP A 47 16.43 -0.59 -11.27
CA TRP A 47 15.74 -0.99 -12.49
C TRP A 47 15.31 -2.45 -12.42
N ALA A 48 14.05 -2.72 -12.72
CA ALA A 48 13.56 -4.05 -13.07
C ALA A 48 13.52 -4.20 -14.60
N TRP A 49 13.45 -5.45 -15.06
CA TRP A 49 13.37 -5.78 -16.48
C TRP A 49 12.17 -6.67 -16.77
N SER A 50 11.47 -6.38 -17.87
CA SER A 50 10.57 -7.33 -18.50
C SER A 50 10.97 -7.54 -19.95
N GLU A 51 10.86 -8.78 -20.42
CA GLU A 51 11.06 -9.13 -21.82
C GLU A 51 10.03 -8.51 -22.78
N THR A 52 8.85 -8.15 -22.26
CA THR A 52 7.72 -7.64 -23.07
C THR A 52 7.66 -6.11 -23.05
N ILE A 53 7.95 -5.49 -21.91
CA ILE A 53 7.83 -4.04 -21.71
C ILE A 53 9.16 -3.35 -21.42
N GLY A 54 10.27 -4.08 -21.45
CA GLY A 54 11.61 -3.52 -21.27
C GLY A 54 11.87 -3.03 -19.85
N TRP A 55 12.60 -1.91 -19.75
CA TRP A 55 13.07 -1.35 -18.49
C TRP A 55 11.95 -0.69 -17.67
N ILE A 56 11.98 -0.91 -16.36
CA ILE A 56 11.09 -0.30 -15.38
C ILE A 56 11.94 0.40 -14.31
N SER A 57 11.79 1.72 -14.21
CA SER A 57 12.47 2.55 -13.22
C SER A 57 11.63 2.68 -11.95
N PHE A 58 12.22 2.41 -10.79
CA PHE A 58 11.56 2.60 -9.49
C PHE A 58 11.81 3.98 -8.86
N SER A 59 12.64 4.82 -9.48
CA SER A 59 12.95 6.15 -8.97
C SER A 59 13.36 7.11 -10.09
N CYS A 60 12.97 8.37 -9.97
CA CYS A 60 13.46 9.47 -10.79
C CYS A 60 14.97 9.73 -10.61
N GLN A 61 15.59 9.19 -9.55
CA GLN A 61 17.04 9.33 -9.28
C GLN A 61 17.88 8.37 -10.11
N ASN A 62 17.24 7.37 -10.72
CA ASN A 62 17.94 6.41 -11.55
C ASN A 62 18.57 7.11 -12.76
N PRO A 63 19.85 6.82 -13.07
CA PRO A 63 20.46 7.27 -14.31
C PRO A 63 19.59 6.82 -15.49
N GLU A 64 19.28 7.74 -16.42
CA GLU A 64 18.43 7.52 -17.61
C GLU A 64 16.91 7.48 -17.37
N ALA A 65 16.44 7.58 -16.12
CA ALA A 65 15.05 7.91 -15.84
C ALA A 65 14.73 9.35 -16.30
N PRO A 66 13.46 9.69 -16.60
CA PRO A 66 13.08 11.05 -16.97
C PRO A 66 13.34 12.03 -15.80
N SER A 67 14.52 12.66 -15.80
CA SER A 67 15.09 13.47 -14.71
C SER A 67 14.39 14.81 -14.42
N SER A 68 13.25 15.06 -15.07
CA SER A 68 12.46 16.30 -14.96
C SER A 68 11.12 16.11 -14.26
N VAL A 69 10.80 14.88 -13.85
CA VAL A 69 9.57 14.51 -13.16
C VAL A 69 9.94 13.79 -11.88
N ASP A 70 9.33 14.21 -10.79
CA ASP A 70 9.45 13.53 -9.51
C ASP A 70 8.56 12.28 -9.50
N PHE A 71 9.17 11.12 -9.27
CA PHE A 71 8.47 9.85 -9.10
C PHE A 71 9.36 8.85 -8.38
N GLY A 72 8.72 7.94 -7.65
CA GLY A 72 9.39 6.77 -7.14
C GLY A 72 8.43 5.90 -6.37
N VAL A 73 8.94 4.77 -5.94
CA VAL A 73 8.24 3.83 -5.06
C VAL A 73 8.88 3.91 -3.69
N ASP A 74 8.06 3.87 -2.66
CA ASP A 74 8.47 3.83 -1.27
C ASP A 74 7.87 2.63 -0.55
N VAL A 75 8.60 2.08 0.41
CA VAL A 75 8.13 1.06 1.36
C VAL A 75 8.10 1.67 2.76
N TYR A 76 6.93 1.71 3.39
CA TYR A 76 6.78 2.23 4.74
C TYR A 76 7.33 1.24 5.76
N GLN A 77 8.27 1.68 6.60
CA GLN A 77 9.01 0.80 7.50
C GLN A 77 8.15 0.21 8.63
N GLN A 78 7.02 0.86 8.94
CA GLN A 78 6.12 0.44 10.02
C GLN A 78 5.14 -0.64 9.58
N THR A 79 4.69 -0.59 8.33
CA THR A 79 3.64 -1.47 7.80
C THR A 79 4.13 -2.43 6.72
N GLY A 80 5.22 -2.07 6.04
CA GLY A 80 5.70 -2.76 4.85
C GLY A 80 5.00 -2.36 3.56
N ASP A 81 4.04 -1.43 3.62
CA ASP A 81 3.23 -1.07 2.45
C ASP A 81 4.04 -0.32 1.41
N PHE A 82 3.79 -0.65 0.15
CA PHE A 82 4.35 0.08 -0.99
C PHE A 82 3.43 1.24 -1.37
N GLN A 83 4.04 2.35 -1.79
CA GLN A 83 3.32 3.50 -2.34
C GLN A 83 4.13 4.15 -3.46
N GLY A 84 3.46 4.88 -4.34
CA GLY A 84 4.07 5.67 -5.40
C GLY A 84 4.01 4.99 -6.76
N TYR A 85 4.89 5.43 -7.66
CA TYR A 85 4.88 5.01 -9.06
C TYR A 85 6.25 4.60 -9.55
N ALA A 86 6.30 3.49 -10.26
CA ALA A 86 7.38 3.16 -11.17
C ALA A 86 7.03 3.63 -12.59
N TRP A 87 8.04 3.69 -13.46
CA TRP A 87 7.87 4.16 -14.83
C TRP A 87 8.57 3.23 -15.82
N SER A 88 7.85 2.86 -16.89
CA SER A 88 8.41 2.21 -18.07
C SER A 88 8.18 3.07 -19.29
N GLU A 89 9.17 3.13 -20.18
CA GLU A 89 9.03 3.83 -21.46
C GLU A 89 7.99 3.19 -22.39
N ASN A 90 7.72 1.89 -22.22
CA ASN A 90 6.86 1.13 -23.14
C ASN A 90 5.40 1.03 -22.67
N ILE A 91 5.14 1.11 -21.37
CA ILE A 91 3.78 1.02 -20.80
C ILE A 91 3.44 2.16 -19.83
N GLY A 92 4.30 3.18 -19.71
CA GLY A 92 4.07 4.33 -18.85
C GLY A 92 4.11 4.00 -17.35
N TRP A 93 3.21 4.63 -16.59
CA TRP A 93 3.17 4.55 -15.13
C TRP A 93 2.72 3.19 -14.63
N ILE A 94 3.38 2.69 -13.60
CA ILE A 94 2.99 1.53 -12.82
C ILE A 94 2.75 2.01 -11.39
N SER A 95 1.52 1.92 -10.92
CA SER A 95 1.12 2.34 -9.58
C SER A 95 1.28 1.22 -8.56
N PHE A 96 1.79 1.58 -7.39
CA PHE A 96 1.75 0.78 -6.18
C PHE A 96 0.74 1.32 -5.16
N ASN A 97 0.01 2.39 -5.51
CA ASN A 97 -0.98 2.98 -4.62
C ASN A 97 -2.21 2.08 -4.51
N SER A 98 -2.68 1.89 -3.28
CA SER A 98 -3.86 1.09 -2.95
C SER A 98 -5.11 1.47 -3.75
N GLY A 99 -5.31 2.77 -4.00
CA GLY A 99 -6.43 3.27 -4.81
C GLY A 99 -6.44 2.69 -6.23
N ASP A 100 -5.27 2.62 -6.87
CA ASP A 100 -5.15 2.11 -8.24
C ASP A 100 -5.16 0.58 -8.31
N THR A 101 -4.58 -0.08 -7.31
CA THR A 101 -4.39 -1.54 -7.27
C THR A 101 -5.60 -2.29 -6.72
N SER A 102 -6.55 -1.59 -6.09
CA SER A 102 -7.83 -2.15 -5.61
C SER A 102 -8.59 -2.96 -6.67
N PHE A 103 -8.44 -2.62 -7.94
CA PHE A 103 -9.06 -3.31 -9.09
C PHE A 103 -8.40 -4.64 -9.45
N CYS A 104 -7.19 -4.90 -8.95
CA CYS A 104 -6.41 -6.10 -9.24
C CYS A 104 -6.62 -7.23 -8.23
N GLY A 105 -7.33 -6.94 -7.14
CA GLY A 105 -7.57 -7.85 -6.04
C GLY A 105 -6.83 -7.45 -4.76
N SER A 106 -7.01 -8.26 -3.73
CA SER A 106 -6.36 -8.11 -2.42
C SER A 106 -5.20 -9.10 -2.28
N PRO A 107 -4.11 -8.78 -1.55
CA PRO A 107 -3.84 -7.53 -0.84
C PRO A 107 -3.18 -6.45 -1.73
N ASN A 108 -3.05 -5.23 -1.19
CA ASN A 108 -2.16 -4.22 -1.77
C ASN A 108 -0.71 -4.70 -1.73
N ALA A 109 0.16 -4.04 -2.50
CA ALA A 109 1.58 -4.31 -2.48
C ALA A 109 2.15 -4.07 -1.07
N THR A 110 2.63 -5.14 -0.41
CA THR A 110 3.16 -5.09 0.95
C THR A 110 4.35 -6.03 1.09
N LEU A 111 5.41 -5.57 1.76
CA LEU A 111 6.58 -6.34 2.18
C LEU A 111 6.37 -6.82 3.62
N ASP A 112 6.27 -8.12 3.81
CA ASP A 112 6.32 -8.70 5.15
C ASP A 112 7.77 -8.61 5.67
N LEU A 113 8.00 -7.73 6.65
CA LEU A 113 9.31 -7.47 7.24
C LEU A 113 9.86 -8.63 8.10
N ILE A 114 9.04 -9.65 8.38
CA ILE A 114 9.43 -10.84 9.13
C ILE A 114 9.85 -11.94 8.16
N THR A 115 9.04 -12.22 7.14
CA THR A 115 9.33 -13.28 6.15
C THR A 115 10.22 -12.82 5.00
N ASN A 116 10.26 -11.51 4.76
CA ASN A 116 10.88 -10.85 3.61
C ASN A 116 10.21 -11.20 2.27
N GLU A 117 8.93 -11.54 2.30
CA GLU A 117 8.14 -11.80 1.11
C GLU A 117 7.33 -10.55 0.73
N VAL A 118 7.30 -10.23 -0.56
CA VAL A 118 6.41 -9.20 -1.09
C VAL A 118 5.14 -9.89 -1.58
N SER A 119 3.99 -9.30 -1.26
CA SER A 119 2.68 -9.79 -1.69
C SER A 119 1.86 -8.67 -2.32
N GLY A 120 0.75 -9.04 -2.96
CA GLY A 120 -0.21 -8.10 -3.51
C GLY A 120 0.07 -7.67 -4.94
N TRP A 121 -0.47 -6.51 -5.32
CA TRP A 121 -0.57 -6.10 -6.72
C TRP A 121 0.02 -4.70 -6.96
N ALA A 122 0.60 -4.54 -8.15
CA ALA A 122 0.86 -3.26 -8.79
C ALA A 122 -0.01 -3.14 -10.06
N ARG A 123 -0.17 -1.93 -10.60
CA ARG A 123 -1.03 -1.70 -11.78
C ARG A 123 -0.43 -0.77 -12.81
N ALA A 124 -0.36 -1.20 -14.06
CA ALA A 124 -0.02 -0.34 -15.19
C ALA A 124 -1.18 0.62 -15.54
N LEU A 125 -0.91 1.92 -15.56
CA LEU A 125 -1.91 2.98 -15.77
C LEU A 125 -2.01 3.46 -17.22
N ALA A 126 -1.01 3.21 -18.08
CA ALA A 126 -1.14 3.60 -19.49
C ALA A 126 -2.10 2.70 -20.30
N GLY A 127 -2.76 1.74 -19.64
CA GLY A 127 -3.99 1.09 -20.12
C GLY A 127 -5.24 1.94 -19.95
N ASN A 128 -5.11 3.28 -19.88
CA ASN A 128 -6.12 4.32 -19.57
C ASN A 128 -7.38 4.38 -20.48
N THR A 129 -7.70 3.30 -21.17
CA THR A 129 -9.05 3.04 -21.64
C THR A 129 -9.64 1.94 -20.76
N PRO A 130 -10.81 2.15 -20.14
CA PRO A 130 -11.73 1.04 -19.98
C PRO A 130 -11.82 0.36 -21.37
N GLU A 131 -11.39 -0.90 -21.48
CA GLU A 131 -11.84 -1.79 -22.55
C GLU A 131 -11.31 -1.58 -23.98
N SER A 132 -10.23 -0.82 -24.27
CA SER A 132 -9.74 -0.73 -25.67
C SER A 132 -8.66 -1.77 -26.05
N GLY A 133 -8.30 -2.68 -25.12
CA GLY A 133 -7.37 -3.79 -25.37
C GLY A 133 -7.63 -5.10 -24.63
N GLY A 134 -8.55 -5.12 -23.66
CA GLY A 134 -8.95 -6.33 -22.92
C GLY A 134 -8.03 -6.78 -21.78
N TRP A 135 -7.04 -5.97 -21.39
CA TRP A 135 -6.14 -6.22 -20.25
C TRP A 135 -6.44 -5.24 -19.09
N ASP A 136 -6.45 -5.75 -17.86
CA ASP A 136 -6.82 -5.04 -16.62
C ASP A 136 -5.69 -4.18 -16.03
N GLY A 137 -4.46 -4.37 -16.51
CA GLY A 137 -3.27 -3.65 -16.08
C GLY A 137 -2.57 -4.28 -14.89
N CYS A 138 -3.05 -5.42 -14.40
CA CYS A 138 -2.65 -5.95 -13.11
C CYS A 138 -1.34 -6.73 -13.16
N ILE A 139 -0.48 -6.46 -12.18
CA ILE A 139 0.84 -7.08 -12.01
C ILE A 139 0.89 -7.69 -10.61
N SER A 140 0.90 -9.02 -10.54
CA SER A 140 0.97 -9.76 -9.29
C SER A 140 2.41 -9.82 -8.80
N LEU A 141 2.64 -9.38 -7.57
CA LEU A 141 3.98 -9.38 -6.95
C LEU A 141 4.31 -10.73 -6.29
N SER A 142 3.30 -11.55 -6.04
CA SER A 142 3.45 -12.96 -5.66
C SER A 142 2.37 -13.81 -6.30
N ASP A 143 2.62 -15.11 -6.43
CA ASP A 143 1.60 -16.07 -6.83
C ASP A 143 0.53 -16.15 -5.73
N PRO A 144 -0.74 -15.81 -6.02
CA PRO A 144 -1.83 -15.92 -5.04
C PRO A 144 -2.06 -17.35 -4.54
N SER A 145 -1.60 -18.36 -5.30
CA SER A 145 -1.61 -19.78 -4.88
C SER A 145 -0.36 -20.22 -4.10
N GLY A 146 0.66 -19.36 -4.02
CA GLY A 146 1.84 -19.48 -3.16
C GLY A 146 2.91 -20.47 -3.62
N THR A 147 2.94 -20.90 -4.89
CA THR A 147 3.82 -22.00 -5.32
C THR A 147 4.66 -21.74 -6.58
N LEU A 148 4.40 -20.68 -7.34
CA LEU A 148 5.00 -20.48 -8.66
C LEU A 148 6.03 -19.34 -8.74
N TYR A 149 5.72 -18.16 -8.21
CA TYR A 149 6.59 -16.98 -8.26
C TYR A 149 6.31 -16.04 -7.09
N GLY A 150 7.21 -15.09 -6.87
CA GLY A 150 6.97 -13.99 -5.95
C GLY A 150 8.24 -13.25 -5.59
N VAL A 151 8.12 -11.94 -5.49
CA VAL A 151 9.22 -11.04 -5.17
C VAL A 151 9.60 -11.21 -3.70
N THR A 152 10.89 -11.28 -3.42
CA THR A 152 11.41 -11.35 -2.04
C THR A 152 12.46 -10.28 -1.81
N TYR A 153 12.66 -9.90 -0.55
CA TYR A 153 13.65 -8.91 -0.16
C TYR A 153 14.86 -9.57 0.52
N ASP A 154 16.05 -9.36 -0.04
CA ASP A 154 17.31 -9.84 0.53
C ASP A 154 17.92 -8.78 1.45
N LEU A 155 17.61 -8.89 2.74
CA LEU A 155 18.07 -8.00 3.82
C LEU A 155 19.59 -7.70 3.77
N PRO A 156 20.50 -8.69 3.70
CA PRO A 156 21.93 -8.47 3.57
C PRO A 156 22.37 -7.55 2.42
N ASN A 157 21.77 -7.70 1.24
CA ASN A 157 22.16 -6.95 0.05
C ASN A 157 21.26 -5.75 -0.25
N LYS A 158 20.16 -5.60 0.50
CA LYS A 158 19.16 -4.53 0.34
C LYS A 158 18.53 -4.52 -1.06
N GLU A 159 18.29 -5.70 -1.62
CA GLU A 159 17.82 -5.87 -2.99
C GLU A 159 16.53 -6.69 -3.01
N PHE A 160 15.58 -6.31 -3.86
CA PHE A 160 14.50 -7.21 -4.23
C PHE A 160 15.01 -8.26 -5.20
N GLU A 161 14.42 -9.44 -5.16
CA GLU A 161 14.82 -10.62 -5.93
C GLU A 161 13.58 -11.30 -6.50
N LYS A 162 13.82 -12.18 -7.49
CA LYS A 162 12.82 -13.00 -8.17
C LYS A 162 11.87 -12.16 -9.04
N PHE A 163 10.70 -12.73 -9.33
CA PHE A 163 9.84 -12.28 -10.42
C PHE A 163 8.43 -11.91 -9.96
N ALA A 164 7.88 -10.89 -10.59
CA ALA A 164 6.45 -10.59 -10.63
C ALA A 164 5.86 -10.97 -12.00
N TRP A 165 4.54 -11.05 -12.09
CA TRP A 165 3.83 -11.46 -13.31
C TRP A 165 2.70 -10.51 -13.67
N GLY A 166 2.68 -10.00 -14.90
CA GLY A 166 1.63 -9.09 -15.40
C GLY A 166 0.88 -9.58 -16.65
N ASP A 167 0.64 -10.89 -16.74
CA ASP A 167 0.01 -11.56 -17.90
C ASP A 167 0.83 -11.41 -19.19
N ILE A 168 0.31 -11.84 -20.34
CA ILE A 168 0.98 -11.83 -21.65
C ILE A 168 1.37 -10.42 -22.14
N ASN A 169 0.76 -9.37 -21.61
CA ASN A 169 1.03 -7.99 -22.03
C ASN A 169 2.25 -7.38 -21.34
N VAL A 170 2.53 -7.79 -20.10
CA VAL A 170 3.72 -7.33 -19.33
C VAL A 170 4.75 -8.44 -19.19
N GLY A 171 4.33 -9.70 -19.18
CA GLY A 171 5.16 -10.86 -18.98
C GLY A 171 5.75 -10.92 -17.57
N TRP A 172 6.86 -11.65 -17.47
CA TRP A 172 7.67 -11.70 -16.26
C TRP A 172 8.42 -10.38 -16.06
N ILE A 173 8.42 -9.90 -14.82
CA ILE A 173 9.24 -8.78 -14.40
C ILE A 173 10.31 -9.33 -13.45
N ASP A 174 11.57 -9.24 -13.86
CA ASP A 174 12.75 -9.58 -13.07
C ASP A 174 13.22 -8.38 -12.24
N PHE A 175 13.36 -8.57 -10.93
CA PHE A 175 13.83 -7.54 -10.01
C PHE A 175 15.35 -7.57 -9.80
N ASN A 176 16.07 -8.66 -10.15
CA ASN A 176 17.52 -8.80 -9.91
C ASN A 176 18.16 -9.97 -10.65
N CYS A 177 19.38 -9.74 -11.13
CA CYS A 177 20.28 -10.74 -11.72
C CYS A 177 20.96 -11.76 -10.81
N LYS A 178 20.40 -12.10 -9.64
CA LYS A 178 21.01 -13.05 -8.70
C LYS A 178 20.66 -14.51 -8.96
N GLU A 179 19.54 -14.80 -9.61
CA GLU A 179 19.18 -16.19 -9.96
C GLU A 179 19.50 -16.52 -11.42
N ASP A 180 19.94 -17.76 -11.66
CA ASP A 180 20.15 -18.35 -13.00
C ASP A 180 18.81 -18.77 -13.65
N TYR A 181 17.74 -17.99 -13.52
CA TYR A 181 16.54 -18.21 -14.32
C TYR A 181 16.86 -17.83 -15.78
N THR A 182 16.70 -18.77 -16.71
CA THR A 182 17.21 -18.62 -18.08
C THR A 182 16.21 -18.01 -19.07
N GLU A 183 15.01 -17.65 -18.61
CA GLU A 183 13.92 -17.13 -19.45
C GLU A 183 13.37 -15.84 -18.82
N GLY A 184 13.10 -14.81 -19.62
CA GLY A 184 12.51 -13.55 -19.15
C GLY A 184 13.46 -12.44 -18.70
N ASN A 185 14.74 -12.72 -18.41
CA ASN A 185 15.69 -11.72 -17.89
C ASN A 185 16.68 -11.14 -18.90
N ASN A 186 17.35 -10.04 -18.52
CA ASN A 186 18.37 -9.35 -19.32
C ASN A 186 19.78 -9.40 -18.70
N CYS A 187 20.02 -10.36 -17.81
CA CYS A 187 21.20 -10.39 -16.94
C CYS A 187 22.52 -10.68 -17.67
N SER A 188 22.43 -11.28 -18.86
CA SER A 188 23.58 -11.45 -19.76
C SER A 188 24.07 -10.13 -20.37
N ASN A 189 23.22 -9.09 -20.42
CA ASN A 189 23.56 -7.79 -21.03
C ASN A 189 23.69 -6.66 -20.01
N SER A 190 22.90 -6.69 -18.93
CA SER A 190 22.90 -5.66 -17.88
C SER A 190 22.60 -6.26 -16.51
N ASN A 191 23.49 -5.99 -15.54
CA ASN A 191 23.32 -6.38 -14.14
C ASN A 191 22.34 -5.42 -13.43
N HIS A 192 21.06 -5.61 -13.70
CA HIS A 192 19.99 -4.80 -13.15
C HIS A 192 19.55 -5.31 -11.78
N LYS A 193 18.99 -4.40 -11.00
CA LYS A 193 18.49 -4.66 -9.66
C LYS A 193 17.58 -3.55 -9.18
N VAL A 194 16.60 -3.91 -8.37
CA VAL A 194 15.81 -2.99 -7.56
C VAL A 194 16.28 -3.08 -6.11
N ALA A 195 16.58 -1.95 -5.51
CA ALA A 195 17.12 -1.86 -4.16
C ALA A 195 16.15 -1.12 -3.24
N LEU A 196 16.09 -1.55 -1.97
CA LEU A 196 15.30 -0.91 -0.92
C LEU A 196 16.24 -0.51 0.22
N ASP A 197 16.27 0.78 0.58
CA ASP A 197 17.00 1.26 1.74
C ASP A 197 16.04 1.73 2.85
N LEU A 198 15.68 0.81 3.74
CA LEU A 198 14.87 1.08 4.94
C LEU A 198 15.56 2.03 5.96
N SER A 199 16.73 2.61 5.67
CA SER A 199 17.25 3.74 6.46
C SER A 199 16.75 5.10 5.96
N ILE A 200 16.18 5.14 4.76
CA ILE A 200 15.56 6.32 4.17
C ILE A 200 14.09 6.33 4.62
N THR A 201 13.69 7.39 5.32
CA THR A 201 12.30 7.66 5.61
C THR A 201 11.63 8.19 4.34
N PRO A 202 10.56 7.56 3.83
CA PRO A 202 9.81 8.08 2.71
C PRO A 202 9.41 9.54 2.96
N PRO A 203 9.40 10.41 1.95
CA PRO A 203 8.75 11.70 2.09
C PRO A 203 7.26 11.47 2.41
N PRO A 204 6.65 12.25 3.33
CA PRO A 204 5.19 12.30 3.39
C PRO A 204 4.72 12.75 2.00
N CYS A 205 3.85 11.99 1.35
CA CYS A 205 3.56 12.16 -0.08
C CYS A 205 2.22 12.90 -0.30
N PRO A 206 2.21 14.24 -0.42
CA PRO A 206 0.98 14.97 -0.68
C PRO A 206 0.62 15.11 -2.18
N ASN A 207 1.44 14.62 -3.13
CA ASN A 207 1.24 14.77 -4.58
C ASN A 207 1.50 13.47 -5.39
N CYS A 208 1.12 12.29 -4.88
CA CYS A 208 1.19 11.05 -5.67
C CYS A 208 0.03 10.90 -6.66
N ASN A 209 -0.28 11.95 -7.43
CA ASN A 209 -1.09 11.81 -8.63
C ASN A 209 -0.19 11.49 -9.83
N PRO A 210 -0.61 10.59 -10.74
CA PRO A 210 0.18 10.35 -11.94
C PRO A 210 0.27 11.68 -12.72
N PRO A 211 1.46 12.12 -13.14
CA PRO A 211 1.56 13.11 -14.20
C PRO A 211 0.74 12.56 -15.37
N GLY A 212 -0.23 13.35 -15.86
CA GLY A 212 -1.24 12.89 -16.80
C GLY A 212 -0.67 12.11 -17.99
N PRO A 213 -1.50 11.40 -18.78
CA PRO A 213 -1.06 10.42 -19.79
C PRO A 213 -0.17 10.96 -20.94
N GLY A 214 0.22 12.23 -20.91
CA GLY A 214 1.32 12.77 -21.71
C GLY A 214 2.56 13.01 -20.86
N GLY A 215 3.72 12.56 -21.36
CA GLY A 215 5.02 13.04 -20.86
C GLY A 215 5.13 14.58 -20.83
N PRO A 216 6.25 15.12 -20.32
CA PRO A 216 6.33 16.43 -19.66
C PRO A 216 5.66 17.54 -20.47
N GLY A 217 4.52 17.97 -19.95
CA GLY A 217 3.59 18.87 -20.62
C GLY A 217 2.78 19.71 -19.65
N GLY A 218 3.46 20.50 -18.81
CA GLY A 218 2.94 21.80 -18.39
C GLY A 218 2.04 21.86 -17.15
N PRO A 219 1.83 23.09 -16.65
CA PRO A 219 1.54 23.43 -15.27
C PRO A 219 0.09 23.16 -14.86
N GLY A 220 -0.09 22.94 -13.54
CA GLY A 220 -1.39 22.87 -12.89
C GLY A 220 -2.33 23.99 -13.32
N GLY A 221 -3.60 23.63 -13.46
CA GLY A 221 -4.69 24.60 -13.56
C GLY A 221 -4.78 25.48 -12.29
N PRO A 222 -5.38 26.67 -12.36
CA PRO A 222 -5.21 27.72 -11.34
C PRO A 222 -6.08 27.59 -10.08
N PHE A 223 -6.81 26.49 -9.87
CA PHE A 223 -7.63 26.29 -8.66
C PHE A 223 -7.95 24.80 -8.51
N SER A 224 -7.24 24.09 -7.62
CA SER A 224 -7.44 22.65 -7.38
C SER A 224 -7.46 22.33 -5.89
N CYS A 225 -8.24 21.32 -5.54
CA CYS A 225 -8.36 20.76 -4.21
C CYS A 225 -7.88 19.30 -4.27
N GLU A 226 -7.18 18.84 -3.25
CA GLU A 226 -6.77 17.45 -3.06
C GLU A 226 -7.07 17.04 -1.62
N LEU A 227 -7.60 15.83 -1.45
CA LEU A 227 -7.91 15.21 -0.17
C LEU A 227 -7.60 13.73 -0.31
N VAL A 228 -6.80 13.21 0.61
CA VAL A 228 -6.40 11.80 0.66
C VAL A 228 -6.56 11.31 2.09
N ALA A 229 -7.19 10.15 2.26
CA ALA A 229 -7.30 9.44 3.51
C ALA A 229 -6.35 8.23 3.50
N ASP A 230 -5.52 8.08 4.53
CA ASP A 230 -4.61 6.95 4.65
C ASP A 230 -4.64 6.36 6.08
N PRO A 231 -5.05 5.09 6.28
CA PRO A 231 -5.53 4.14 5.27
C PRO A 231 -7.00 4.38 4.87
N THR A 232 -7.36 4.05 3.63
CA THR A 232 -8.76 4.00 3.13
C THR A 232 -9.52 2.74 3.55
N TYR A 233 -8.80 1.71 4.02
CA TYR A 233 -9.39 0.48 4.56
C TYR A 233 -8.88 0.22 5.97
N ILE A 234 -9.78 0.26 6.94
CA ILE A 234 -9.45 0.08 8.35
C ILE A 234 -9.92 -1.31 8.81
N PRO A 235 -9.08 -2.09 9.52
CA PRO A 235 -9.50 -3.39 10.04
C PRO A 235 -10.67 -3.28 11.03
N PHE A 236 -11.52 -4.30 11.07
CA PHE A 236 -12.67 -4.36 11.98
C PHE A 236 -12.26 -4.23 13.46
N PHE A 237 -11.12 -4.82 13.84
CA PHE A 237 -10.56 -4.72 15.19
C PHE A 237 -9.50 -3.63 15.26
N GLY A 238 -9.30 -3.05 16.46
CA GLY A 238 -8.32 -2.00 16.69
C GLY A 238 -8.90 -0.58 16.55
N LEU A 239 -8.01 0.41 16.60
CA LEU A 239 -8.37 1.83 16.49
C LEU A 239 -8.98 2.11 15.11
N LYS A 240 -9.96 3.01 15.09
CA LYS A 240 -10.70 3.41 13.88
C LYS A 240 -10.26 4.81 13.50
N GLU A 241 -9.07 4.91 12.93
CA GLU A 241 -8.39 6.17 12.65
C GLU A 241 -7.79 6.14 11.24
N THR A 242 -7.81 7.29 10.59
CA THR A 242 -7.24 7.53 9.26
C THR A 242 -6.65 8.93 9.26
N GLU A 243 -5.52 9.11 8.59
CA GLU A 243 -4.87 10.40 8.43
C GLU A 243 -5.45 11.08 7.17
N LEU A 244 -6.07 12.24 7.32
CA LEU A 244 -6.51 13.06 6.20
C LEU A 244 -5.41 14.06 5.82
N THR A 245 -4.84 13.93 4.62
CA THR A 245 -3.94 14.91 4.03
C THR A 245 -4.67 15.75 2.99
N TRP A 246 -4.50 17.07 3.01
CA TRP A 246 -5.16 17.96 2.05
C TRP A 246 -4.24 19.01 1.44
N GLN A 247 -4.62 19.47 0.24
CA GLN A 247 -4.11 20.68 -0.39
C GLN A 247 -5.26 21.49 -0.98
N ILE A 248 -5.33 22.77 -0.64
CA ILE A 248 -6.37 23.70 -1.09
C ILE A 248 -5.75 25.05 -1.49
N PRO A 249 -6.45 25.87 -2.29
CA PRO A 249 -5.94 27.16 -2.72
C PRO A 249 -5.82 28.16 -1.54
N ALA A 250 -4.71 28.90 -1.47
CA ALA A 250 -4.38 29.76 -0.33
C ALA A 250 -5.38 30.88 -0.01
N ASN A 251 -6.23 31.27 -0.97
CA ASN A 251 -7.24 32.32 -0.83
C ASN A 251 -8.68 31.78 -0.89
N ALA A 252 -8.88 30.46 -0.79
CA ALA A 252 -10.21 29.87 -0.83
C ALA A 252 -10.86 29.79 0.56
N THR A 253 -12.18 29.91 0.60
CA THR A 253 -13.00 29.58 1.76
C THR A 253 -13.52 28.17 1.56
N CYS A 254 -13.22 27.26 2.50
CA CYS A 254 -13.58 25.86 2.38
C CYS A 254 -14.63 25.42 3.40
N SER A 255 -15.36 24.38 3.06
CA SER A 255 -16.29 23.65 3.92
C SER A 255 -15.99 22.16 3.84
N THR A 256 -16.16 21.47 4.95
CA THR A 256 -15.82 20.05 5.09
C THR A 256 -17.02 19.23 5.57
N THR A 257 -17.04 17.94 5.23
CA THR A 257 -18.05 16.99 5.71
C THR A 257 -17.37 15.83 6.43
N ASN A 258 -17.83 15.49 7.64
CA ASN A 258 -17.30 14.42 8.51
C ASN A 258 -15.92 14.69 9.14
N TRP A 259 -15.35 15.88 8.99
CA TRP A 259 -14.09 16.28 9.64
C TRP A 259 -14.00 17.79 9.86
N ASN A 260 -12.97 18.23 10.58
CA ASN A 260 -12.76 19.64 10.89
C ASN A 260 -12.32 20.42 9.64
N THR A 261 -12.77 21.68 9.56
CA THR A 261 -12.40 22.54 8.44
C THR A 261 -10.93 22.97 8.57
N PRO A 262 -10.10 22.82 7.52
CA PRO A 262 -8.69 23.19 7.57
C PRO A 262 -8.45 24.64 7.97
N THR A 263 -7.38 24.84 8.76
CA THR A 263 -6.90 26.18 9.15
C THR A 263 -5.75 26.67 8.28
N ALA A 264 -5.19 25.81 7.44
CA ALA A 264 -4.07 26.10 6.55
C ALA A 264 -4.31 25.52 5.14
N PRO A 265 -3.70 26.11 4.09
CA PRO A 265 -3.87 25.66 2.71
C PRO A 265 -3.35 24.25 2.42
N SER A 266 -2.46 23.73 3.26
CA SER A 266 -2.07 22.33 3.24
C SER A 266 -1.82 21.87 4.67
N GLY A 267 -2.03 20.57 4.91
CA GLY A 267 -1.86 19.99 6.22
C GLY A 267 -2.30 18.54 6.26
N SER A 268 -2.21 17.99 7.47
CA SER A 268 -2.69 16.66 7.79
C SER A 268 -3.36 16.68 9.17
N GLU A 269 -4.38 15.82 9.36
CA GLU A 269 -5.10 15.63 10.62
C GLU A 269 -5.56 14.17 10.73
N ASP A 270 -5.23 13.53 11.86
CA ASP A 270 -5.80 12.22 12.21
C ASP A 270 -7.27 12.39 12.60
N VAL A 271 -8.14 11.61 11.95
CA VAL A 271 -9.57 11.62 12.23
C VAL A 271 -10.06 10.23 12.62
N LEU A 272 -10.96 10.20 13.59
CA LEU A 272 -11.66 8.97 13.94
C LEU A 272 -12.75 8.68 12.91
N VAL A 273 -12.73 7.46 12.38
CA VAL A 273 -13.77 6.98 11.47
C VAL A 273 -14.99 6.57 12.28
N PRO A 274 -16.17 7.16 12.01
CA PRO A 274 -17.41 6.76 12.68
C PRO A 274 -17.67 5.26 12.48
N PHE A 275 -17.71 4.53 13.59
CA PHE A 275 -17.92 3.09 13.57
C PHE A 275 -18.84 2.66 14.70
N ASN A 276 -19.83 1.83 14.39
CA ASN A 276 -20.67 1.18 15.37
C ASN A 276 -20.27 -0.30 15.43
N GLU A 277 -19.74 -0.72 16.58
CA GLU A 277 -19.31 -2.10 16.82
C GLU A 277 -20.43 -3.15 16.72
N ASN A 278 -21.70 -2.71 16.77
CA ASN A 278 -22.86 -3.57 16.60
C ASN A 278 -23.38 -3.60 15.14
N ASP A 279 -22.77 -2.82 14.24
CA ASP A 279 -23.14 -2.72 12.83
C ASP A 279 -22.07 -3.40 11.96
N TYR A 280 -22.28 -4.69 11.72
CA TYR A 280 -21.36 -5.55 10.98
C TYR A 280 -21.38 -5.32 9.47
N LEU A 281 -22.40 -4.59 8.97
CA LEU A 281 -22.53 -4.13 7.59
C LEU A 281 -22.02 -2.69 7.53
N THR A 282 -20.70 -2.56 7.67
CA THR A 282 -20.01 -1.29 7.72
C THR A 282 -20.36 -0.42 6.51
N GLN A 283 -20.76 0.83 6.76
CA GLN A 283 -21.00 1.78 5.69
C GLN A 283 -19.76 2.65 5.45
N PRO A 284 -19.48 2.99 4.18
CA PRO A 284 -18.51 4.00 3.81
C PRO A 284 -18.61 5.27 4.65
N THR A 285 -17.50 5.80 5.13
CA THR A 285 -17.43 7.20 5.55
C THR A 285 -16.71 8.00 4.48
N THR A 286 -17.43 8.89 3.80
CA THR A 286 -16.83 9.82 2.83
C THR A 286 -16.49 11.14 3.52
N TYR A 287 -15.23 11.55 3.42
CA TYR A 287 -14.73 12.86 3.82
C TYR A 287 -14.71 13.75 2.60
N THR A 288 -15.18 14.99 2.74
CA THR A 288 -15.19 15.93 1.61
C THR A 288 -14.59 17.27 2.00
N ILE A 289 -14.03 17.95 1.01
CA ILE A 289 -13.64 19.36 1.08
C ILE A 289 -14.14 20.08 -0.17
N ALA A 290 -14.80 21.21 0.04
CA ALA A 290 -15.35 22.06 -1.00
C ALA A 290 -14.91 23.50 -0.77
N CYS A 291 -14.25 24.12 -1.74
CA CYS A 291 -13.60 25.42 -1.62
C CYS A 291 -14.03 26.40 -2.72
N ASP A 292 -14.18 27.68 -2.36
CA ASP A 292 -14.58 28.77 -3.27
C ASP A 292 -13.73 30.04 -3.00
N ASP A 293 -13.27 30.72 -4.04
CA ASP A 293 -12.43 31.94 -3.94
C ASP A 293 -13.19 33.28 -3.90
N ASN A 294 -14.51 33.22 -3.81
CA ASN A 294 -15.50 34.29 -3.93
C ASN A 294 -15.42 35.09 -5.23
N GLN A 295 -14.72 34.56 -6.25
CA GLN A 295 -14.56 35.14 -7.59
C GLN A 295 -15.13 34.24 -8.68
N GLY A 296 -15.76 33.12 -8.28
CA GLY A 296 -16.44 32.17 -9.16
C GLY A 296 -15.62 30.94 -9.52
N ASN A 297 -14.46 30.71 -8.88
CA ASN A 297 -13.71 29.47 -9.00
C ASN A 297 -13.99 28.58 -7.80
N THR A 298 -14.35 27.32 -8.06
CA THR A 298 -14.62 26.30 -7.05
C THR A 298 -13.75 25.06 -7.29
N CYS A 299 -13.39 24.37 -6.21
CA CYS A 299 -12.81 23.03 -6.28
C CYS A 299 -13.37 22.17 -5.17
N ASP A 300 -13.51 20.87 -5.46
CA ASP A 300 -14.00 19.87 -4.54
C ASP A 300 -13.06 18.67 -4.60
N ALA A 301 -12.84 18.03 -3.45
CA ALA A 301 -12.18 16.74 -3.35
C ALA A 301 -12.89 15.90 -2.29
N ASP A 302 -12.90 14.59 -2.49
CA ASP A 302 -13.43 13.63 -1.54
C ASP A 302 -12.56 12.39 -1.51
N ASP A 303 -12.54 11.76 -0.35
CA ASP A 303 -11.98 10.42 -0.19
C ASP A 303 -12.84 9.62 0.79
N THR A 304 -12.88 8.30 0.59
CA THR A 304 -13.81 7.43 1.29
C THR A 304 -13.07 6.33 2.03
N VAL A 305 -13.35 6.23 3.33
CA VAL A 305 -12.78 5.22 4.21
C VAL A 305 -13.81 4.16 4.54
N GLN A 306 -13.41 2.90 4.38
CA GLN A 306 -14.20 1.71 4.72
C GLN A 306 -13.62 1.05 5.96
N VAL A 307 -14.46 0.74 6.94
CA VAL A 307 -14.11 -0.28 7.93
C VAL A 307 -14.41 -1.64 7.34
N LEU A 308 -13.44 -2.54 7.30
CA LEU A 308 -13.63 -3.89 6.77
C LEU A 308 -14.58 -4.69 7.66
N SER A 309 -15.34 -5.62 7.07
CA SER A 309 -16.14 -6.60 7.81
C SER A 309 -15.24 -7.48 8.69
N PRO A 310 -15.75 -8.02 9.82
CA PRO A 310 -14.95 -8.90 10.65
C PRO A 310 -14.49 -10.15 9.86
N PRO A 311 -13.23 -10.58 10.01
CA PRO A 311 -12.75 -11.82 9.42
C PRO A 311 -13.57 -13.03 9.87
N ASP A 312 -13.49 -14.11 9.09
CA ASP A 312 -14.09 -15.39 9.48
C ASP A 312 -13.41 -15.97 10.72
N ALA A 313 -14.23 -16.50 11.63
CA ALA A 313 -13.76 -17.21 12.82
C ALA A 313 -12.80 -18.34 12.44
N ILE A 314 -11.67 -18.47 13.15
CA ILE A 314 -10.79 -19.64 13.10
C ILE A 314 -11.07 -20.44 14.35
N VAL A 315 -11.41 -21.72 14.17
CA VAL A 315 -11.64 -22.67 15.26
C VAL A 315 -10.91 -23.95 14.88
N LEU A 316 -9.88 -24.29 15.63
CA LEU A 316 -9.07 -25.49 15.44
C LEU A 316 -9.13 -26.36 16.68
N LEU A 317 -9.24 -27.66 16.47
CA LEU A 317 -9.20 -28.66 17.51
C LEU A 317 -8.45 -29.89 17.00
N SER A 318 -7.48 -30.35 17.78
CA SER A 318 -6.69 -31.55 17.47
C SER A 318 -6.42 -32.36 18.73
N TYR A 319 -6.24 -33.67 18.59
CA TYR A 319 -5.80 -34.54 19.67
C TYR A 319 -4.38 -35.03 19.39
N SER A 320 -3.48 -34.84 20.35
CA SER A 320 -2.10 -35.33 20.28
C SER A 320 -2.00 -36.66 21.03
N CYS A 321 -1.72 -37.74 20.30
CA CYS A 321 -1.46 -39.05 20.88
C CYS A 321 -0.18 -39.09 21.74
N THR A 322 0.80 -38.22 21.45
CA THR A 322 2.06 -38.19 22.19
C THR A 322 1.93 -37.51 23.54
N SER A 323 1.14 -36.44 23.61
CA SER A 323 0.93 -35.67 24.84
C SER A 323 -0.40 -36.00 25.53
N GLU A 324 -1.17 -36.95 24.98
CA GLU A 324 -2.51 -37.35 25.44
C GLU A 324 -3.41 -36.14 25.77
N ALA A 325 -3.45 -35.16 24.86
CA ALA A 325 -4.11 -33.89 25.11
C ALA A 325 -4.84 -33.36 23.88
N LEU A 326 -5.97 -32.68 24.11
CA LEU A 326 -6.62 -31.83 23.13
C LEU A 326 -5.92 -30.49 23.07
N ASN A 327 -5.52 -30.08 21.87
CA ASN A 327 -4.98 -28.75 21.59
C ASN A 327 -6.01 -27.97 20.77
N TRP A 328 -6.27 -26.74 21.19
CA TRP A 328 -7.21 -25.85 20.54
C TRP A 328 -6.57 -24.50 20.22
N ASN A 329 -7.04 -23.87 19.15
CA ASN A 329 -6.68 -22.52 18.75
C ASN A 329 -7.92 -21.84 18.19
N VAL A 330 -8.23 -20.65 18.70
CA VAL A 330 -9.40 -19.87 18.31
C VAL A 330 -8.97 -18.44 17.99
N GLN A 331 -9.56 -17.87 16.94
CA GLN A 331 -9.35 -16.48 16.52
C GLN A 331 -10.64 -15.92 15.90
N TYR A 332 -10.90 -14.62 16.07
CA TYR A 332 -12.09 -13.94 15.54
C TYR A 332 -13.41 -14.63 15.93
N ALA A 333 -13.47 -15.20 17.13
CA ALA A 333 -14.63 -15.94 17.60
C ALA A 333 -14.85 -15.69 19.09
N GLU A 334 -16.10 -15.85 19.52
CA GLU A 334 -16.54 -15.61 20.89
C GLU A 334 -17.54 -16.69 21.34
N ASN A 335 -17.83 -16.71 22.64
CA ASN A 335 -18.86 -17.57 23.24
C ASN A 335 -18.66 -19.07 22.92
N CYS A 336 -17.42 -19.54 23.01
CA CYS A 336 -17.04 -20.90 22.68
C CYS A 336 -17.57 -21.94 23.68
N THR A 337 -18.00 -23.10 23.17
CA THR A 337 -18.51 -24.23 23.94
C THR A 337 -17.82 -25.54 23.54
N THR A 338 -17.65 -26.42 24.51
CA THR A 338 -16.96 -27.72 24.35
C THR A 338 -17.94 -28.87 24.52
N SER A 339 -17.71 -29.99 23.84
CA SER A 339 -18.54 -31.20 23.95
C SER A 339 -17.68 -32.46 23.98
N ASN A 340 -17.96 -33.32 24.97
CA ASN A 340 -17.17 -34.49 25.39
C ASN A 340 -15.80 -34.18 26.02
N TRP A 341 -15.52 -32.91 26.31
CA TRP A 341 -14.36 -32.45 27.09
C TRP A 341 -14.74 -31.13 27.78
N SER A 342 -13.86 -30.60 28.63
CA SER A 342 -14.11 -29.34 29.35
C SER A 342 -12.84 -28.50 29.38
N ALA A 343 -12.92 -27.30 28.84
CA ALA A 343 -11.94 -26.24 29.00
C ALA A 343 -12.68 -24.89 29.02
N ASN A 344 -12.10 -23.91 29.72
CA ASN A 344 -12.57 -22.53 29.59
C ASN A 344 -11.91 -21.94 28.35
N ILE A 345 -12.71 -21.59 27.34
CA ILE A 345 -12.25 -21.01 26.10
C ILE A 345 -12.62 -19.53 26.12
N PRO A 346 -11.65 -18.60 26.28
CA PRO A 346 -11.94 -17.18 26.29
C PRO A 346 -12.36 -16.68 24.89
N ASP A 347 -13.00 -15.51 24.85
CA ASP A 347 -13.25 -14.82 23.58
C ASP A 347 -11.92 -14.39 22.96
N ALA A 348 -11.76 -14.66 21.65
CA ALA A 348 -10.51 -14.46 20.93
C ALA A 348 -10.64 -13.31 19.92
N LEU A 349 -10.87 -12.09 20.41
CA LEU A 349 -11.10 -10.89 19.61
C LEU A 349 -9.96 -9.87 19.79
N PRO A 350 -9.09 -9.65 18.79
CA PRO A 350 -8.98 -10.30 17.48
C PRO A 350 -8.29 -11.69 17.51
N GLY A 351 -7.76 -12.11 18.67
CA GLY A 351 -7.03 -13.38 18.86
C GLY A 351 -5.53 -13.29 18.48
N PRO A 352 -4.82 -14.44 18.39
CA PRO A 352 -5.26 -15.81 18.66
C PRO A 352 -5.16 -16.20 20.14
N GLU A 353 -6.12 -17.01 20.60
CA GLU A 353 -6.07 -17.69 21.90
C GLU A 353 -5.85 -19.18 21.67
N SER A 354 -4.99 -19.80 22.49
CA SER A 354 -4.70 -21.22 22.37
C SER A 354 -4.49 -21.89 23.72
N GLY A 355 -4.72 -23.19 23.75
CA GLY A 355 -4.53 -23.96 24.96
C GLY A 355 -4.52 -25.45 24.72
N SER A 356 -4.23 -26.17 25.80
CA SER A 356 -4.18 -27.62 25.81
C SER A 356 -4.91 -28.15 27.03
N THR A 357 -5.60 -29.28 26.88
CA THR A 357 -6.29 -29.97 27.97
C THR A 357 -5.97 -31.45 27.91
N ALA A 358 -5.35 -31.96 28.98
CA ALA A 358 -4.97 -33.36 29.08
C ALA A 358 -6.22 -34.26 29.17
N ILE A 359 -6.24 -35.31 28.36
CA ILE A 359 -7.25 -36.39 28.40
C ILE A 359 -6.49 -37.73 28.34
N PRO A 360 -5.86 -38.12 29.47
CA PRO A 360 -5.06 -39.33 29.52
C PRO A 360 -5.90 -40.59 29.76
N ASN A 361 -5.28 -41.76 29.55
CA ASN A 361 -5.84 -43.08 29.90
C ASN A 361 -7.16 -43.44 29.18
N LEU A 362 -7.28 -43.12 27.90
CA LEU A 362 -8.41 -43.59 27.09
C LEU A 362 -8.36 -45.11 26.93
N SER A 363 -9.47 -45.80 27.19
CA SER A 363 -9.59 -47.24 26.90
C SER A 363 -9.67 -47.49 25.38
N PRO A 364 -9.39 -48.73 24.90
CA PRO A 364 -9.58 -49.06 23.50
C PRO A 364 -10.98 -48.68 23.00
N GLY A 365 -11.04 -47.97 21.88
CA GLY A 365 -12.26 -47.37 21.34
C GLY A 365 -12.01 -46.08 20.55
N THR A 366 -13.08 -45.56 19.95
CA THR A 366 -13.08 -44.30 19.20
C THR A 366 -13.84 -43.23 19.97
N TYR A 367 -13.23 -42.07 20.14
CA TYR A 367 -13.78 -40.91 20.84
C TYR A 367 -13.82 -39.71 19.90
N SER A 368 -14.82 -38.85 20.07
CA SER A 368 -14.99 -37.64 19.27
C SER A 368 -15.29 -36.44 20.18
N TYR A 369 -14.54 -35.37 19.97
CA TYR A 369 -14.59 -34.11 20.70
C TYR A 369 -14.94 -32.99 19.73
N SER A 370 -15.68 -31.99 20.21
CA SER A 370 -15.94 -30.79 19.41
C SER A 370 -15.78 -29.50 20.19
N LEU A 371 -15.45 -28.44 19.46
CA LEU A 371 -15.32 -27.06 19.90
C LEU A 371 -16.17 -26.20 18.97
N THR A 372 -17.16 -25.50 19.51
CA THR A 372 -18.07 -24.65 18.73
C THR A 372 -18.01 -23.22 19.24
N CYS A 373 -17.76 -22.25 18.36
CA CYS A 373 -17.71 -20.83 18.69
C CYS A 373 -18.63 -20.02 17.79
N ASN A 374 -19.11 -18.88 18.27
CA ASN A 374 -19.88 -17.94 17.47
C ASN A 374 -18.94 -17.12 16.58
N TYR A 375 -19.39 -16.80 15.37
CA TYR A 375 -18.76 -15.76 14.58
C TYR A 375 -19.01 -14.40 15.24
N VAL A 376 -18.07 -13.46 15.02
CA VAL A 376 -18.23 -12.06 15.43
C VAL A 376 -19.41 -11.43 14.70
N ASP A 377 -19.56 -11.72 13.40
CA ASP A 377 -20.77 -11.43 12.64
C ASP A 377 -21.86 -12.46 12.98
N PRO A 378 -22.94 -12.08 13.70
CA PRO A 378 -23.99 -12.99 14.11
C PRO A 378 -24.75 -13.61 12.92
N SER A 379 -24.72 -12.97 11.75
CA SER A 379 -25.37 -13.49 10.54
C SER A 379 -24.72 -14.77 10.03
N LYS A 380 -23.43 -14.99 10.33
CA LYS A 380 -22.67 -16.20 9.97
C LYS A 380 -22.91 -17.39 10.92
N GLY A 381 -23.56 -17.17 12.07
CA GLY A 381 -23.92 -18.23 13.01
C GLY A 381 -22.73 -18.77 13.82
N GLN A 382 -22.42 -20.06 13.68
CA GLN A 382 -21.42 -20.76 14.51
C GLN A 382 -20.45 -21.59 13.67
N LYS A 383 -19.21 -21.73 14.15
CA LYS A 383 -18.17 -22.59 13.56
C LYS A 383 -17.78 -23.70 14.53
N THR A 384 -17.72 -24.94 14.04
CA THR A 384 -17.43 -26.12 14.85
C THR A 384 -16.23 -26.90 14.33
N ALA A 385 -15.19 -27.05 15.15
CA ALA A 385 -14.08 -27.98 14.90
C ALA A 385 -14.30 -29.29 15.63
N THR A 386 -13.87 -30.41 15.02
CA THR A 386 -13.92 -31.72 15.69
C THR A 386 -12.56 -32.42 15.65
N ALA A 387 -12.27 -33.17 16.71
CA ALA A 387 -11.12 -34.05 16.81
C ALA A 387 -11.60 -35.44 17.23
N SER A 388 -11.19 -36.46 16.49
CA SER A 388 -11.47 -37.85 16.81
C SER A 388 -10.17 -38.59 17.10
N VAL A 389 -10.20 -39.48 18.09
CA VAL A 389 -9.07 -40.32 18.47
C VAL A 389 -9.53 -41.77 18.56
N THR A 390 -8.74 -42.68 18.02
CA THR A 390 -8.94 -44.12 18.11
C THR A 390 -7.76 -44.75 18.83
N ILE A 391 -8.05 -45.45 19.92
CA ILE A 391 -7.11 -46.29 20.67
C ILE A 391 -7.41 -47.75 20.31
N ASN A 392 -6.43 -48.44 19.75
CA ASN A 392 -6.52 -49.86 19.40
C ASN A 392 -6.36 -50.74 20.65
N ASP A 393 -6.73 -52.02 20.55
CA ASP A 393 -6.61 -53.00 21.65
C ASP A 393 -5.15 -53.22 22.11
N ASP A 394 -4.17 -52.92 21.26
CA ASP A 394 -2.74 -52.96 21.58
C ASP A 394 -2.20 -51.65 22.20
N GLY A 395 -3.07 -50.66 22.40
CA GLY A 395 -2.73 -49.34 22.92
C GLY A 395 -2.21 -48.35 21.87
N ALA A 396 -2.16 -48.72 20.58
CA ALA A 396 -1.77 -47.80 19.53
C ALA A 396 -2.83 -46.69 19.35
N CYS A 397 -2.38 -45.43 19.34
CA CYS A 397 -3.23 -44.26 19.20
C CYS A 397 -3.15 -43.68 17.79
N SER A 398 -4.30 -43.30 17.24
CA SER A 398 -4.41 -42.54 15.99
C SER A 398 -5.44 -41.43 16.16
N SER A 399 -5.19 -40.24 15.62
CA SER A 399 -6.12 -39.11 15.70
C SER A 399 -6.37 -38.48 14.33
N VAL A 400 -7.57 -37.95 14.16
CA VAL A 400 -8.02 -37.22 12.96
C VAL A 400 -8.68 -35.93 13.42
N SER A 401 -8.21 -34.79 12.94
CA SER A 401 -8.86 -33.50 13.14
C SER A 401 -9.62 -33.12 11.88
N SER A 402 -10.91 -32.81 12.00
CA SER A 402 -11.64 -32.14 10.92
C SER A 402 -11.58 -30.64 11.17
N THR A 403 -10.75 -29.95 10.39
CA THR A 403 -10.92 -28.52 10.21
C THR A 403 -12.11 -28.31 9.29
N THR A 404 -13.22 -27.75 9.78
CA THR A 404 -14.16 -27.07 8.88
C THR A 404 -13.49 -25.79 8.41
N THR A 405 -12.47 -25.93 7.56
CA THR A 405 -12.09 -24.86 6.67
C THR A 405 -13.21 -24.79 5.64
N THR A 406 -14.13 -23.86 5.81
CA THR A 406 -14.64 -23.15 4.65
C THR A 406 -13.60 -22.07 4.39
N PRO A 407 -12.66 -22.22 3.42
CA PRO A 407 -12.07 -21.06 2.81
C PRO A 407 -13.13 -20.55 1.83
N LYS A 408 -13.96 -19.62 2.29
CA LYS A 408 -14.68 -18.73 1.39
C LYS A 408 -14.44 -17.33 1.93
N PHE A 409 -13.34 -16.73 1.48
CA PHE A 409 -13.44 -15.33 1.11
C PHE A 409 -14.55 -15.28 0.04
N GLU A 410 -15.75 -14.87 0.44
CA GLU A 410 -16.71 -14.38 -0.55
C GLU A 410 -16.09 -13.11 -1.12
N GLU A 411 -15.82 -13.16 -2.43
CA GLU A 411 -15.54 -12.01 -3.27
C GLU A 411 -16.58 -10.92 -2.98
N ILE A 412 -16.12 -9.74 -2.60
CA ILE A 412 -16.86 -8.48 -2.76
C ILE A 412 -16.11 -7.68 -3.81
#